data_AF-A0A0F2LBN6-F1
#
_entry.id   AF-A0A0F2LBN6-F1
#
_cell.length_a   1.000
_cell.length_b   1.000
_cell.length_c   1.000
_cell.angle_alpha   90.00
_cell.angle_beta   90.00
_cell.angle_gamma   90.00
#
_symmetry.space_group_name_H-M   'P 1'
#
loop_
_entity.id
_entity.type
_entity.pdbx_description
1 polymer ?
#
loop_
_entity_poly.entity_id
_entity_poly.type
_entity_poly.pdbx_seq_one_letter_code
_entity_poly.pdbx_strand_id
1 'polypeptide(L)'
;MSEGEEWNFPEDWEYAGGVPERTLKVRAKCPKCGHTFEVEIGESWYNMGFSITCPKCGYQFPINMYGQIVGEVKPQKKAAKK
;
A
#
# COMPACT_ATOMS: atom_id res chain seq x y z
N MET A 1 -31.64 -27.67 -27.93
CA MET A 1 -30.47 -27.00 -28.53
C MET A 1 -30.20 -25.80 -27.66
N SER A 2 -29.13 -25.85 -26.86
CA SER A 2 -28.68 -24.79 -25.96
C SER A 2 -27.49 -24.13 -26.62
N GLU A 3 -27.59 -22.87 -27.03
CA GLU A 3 -26.48 -22.04 -27.56
C GLU A 3 -27.12 -20.70 -27.98
N GLY A 4 -26.69 -19.53 -27.56
CA GLY A 4 -25.74 -19.14 -26.55
C GLY A 4 -26.17 -17.75 -26.10
N GLU A 5 -26.29 -17.54 -24.79
CA GLU A 5 -26.34 -16.18 -24.24
C GLU A 5 -24.98 -15.54 -24.56
N GLU A 6 -24.97 -14.66 -25.56
CA GLU A 6 -23.89 -13.72 -25.82
C GLU A 6 -23.65 -12.92 -24.53
N TRP A 7 -22.70 -13.42 -23.75
CA TRP A 7 -22.15 -12.76 -22.57
C TRP A 7 -21.50 -11.47 -23.05
N ASN A 8 -22.30 -10.41 -23.15
CA ASN A 8 -21.84 -9.07 -23.40
C ASN A 8 -21.10 -8.64 -22.12
N PHE A 9 -19.79 -8.87 -22.07
CA PHE A 9 -18.94 -8.27 -21.04
C PHE A 9 -19.14 -6.77 -21.19
N PRO A 10 -19.82 -6.06 -20.26
CA PRO A 10 -19.84 -4.63 -20.34
C PRO A 10 -18.38 -4.18 -20.32
N GLU A 11 -17.97 -3.45 -21.35
CA GLU A 11 -16.67 -2.74 -21.47
C GLU A 11 -16.41 -1.75 -20.31
N ASP A 12 -17.32 -1.72 -19.34
CA ASP A 12 -17.30 -1.03 -18.08
C ASP A 12 -16.83 -1.95 -16.94
N TRP A 13 -15.84 -2.82 -17.19
CA TRP A 13 -14.89 -3.11 -16.10
C TRP A 13 -13.96 -1.91 -16.03
N GLU A 14 -14.55 -0.76 -15.66
CA GLU A 14 -13.85 0.44 -15.29
C GLU A 14 -12.76 -0.03 -14.35
N TYR A 15 -11.54 0.06 -14.86
CA TYR A 15 -10.29 0.02 -14.14
C TYR A 15 -10.59 0.30 -12.68
N ALA A 16 -10.56 -0.75 -11.85
CA ALA A 16 -10.66 -0.65 -10.41
C ALA A 16 -9.43 0.14 -9.96
N GLY A 17 -9.48 1.45 -10.21
CA GLY A 17 -8.48 2.43 -9.93
C GLY A 17 -8.49 2.52 -8.44
N GLY A 18 -7.71 1.62 -7.84
CA GLY A 18 -7.44 1.58 -6.42
C GLY A 18 -7.22 3.02 -5.98
N VAL A 19 -8.10 3.45 -5.07
CA VAL A 19 -8.13 4.77 -4.43
C VAL A 19 -6.70 5.29 -4.34
N PRO A 20 -6.40 6.53 -4.78
CA PRO A 20 -5.03 7.04 -4.82
C PRO A 20 -4.36 6.77 -3.48
N GLU A 21 -3.46 5.79 -3.44
CA GLU A 21 -2.93 5.29 -2.20
C GLU A 21 -2.14 6.43 -1.57
N ARG A 22 -2.59 6.90 -0.41
CA ARG A 22 -1.85 7.90 0.35
C ARG A 22 -0.56 7.22 0.76
N THR A 23 0.57 7.61 0.20
CA THR A 23 1.86 7.12 0.67
C THR A 23 2.14 7.73 2.03
N LEU A 24 2.50 6.88 2.99
CA LEU A 24 2.93 7.26 4.32
C LEU A 24 4.43 6.99 4.42
N LYS A 25 5.14 7.93 5.02
CA LYS A 25 6.52 7.73 5.41
C LYS A 25 6.52 7.12 6.79
N VAL A 26 6.97 5.87 6.88
CA VAL A 26 6.94 5.06 8.09
C VAL A 26 8.37 4.75 8.49
N ARG A 27 8.72 5.09 9.72
CA ARG A 27 10.00 4.73 10.33
C ARG A 27 9.85 3.40 11.05
N ALA A 28 10.38 2.35 10.46
CA ALA A 28 10.36 1.00 11.01
C ALA A 28 11.60 0.71 11.84
N LYS A 29 11.41 0.10 13.01
CA LYS A 29 12.48 -0.36 13.90
C LYS A 29 12.51 -1.88 13.94
N CYS A 30 13.59 -2.49 13.48
CA CYS A 30 13.72 -3.94 13.56
C CYS A 30 13.88 -4.40 15.02
N PRO A 31 13.01 -5.31 15.52
CA PRO A 31 13.11 -5.82 16.90
C PRO A 31 14.32 -6.74 17.10
N LYS A 32 14.84 -7.35 16.03
CA LYS A 32 15.92 -8.34 16.10
C LYS A 32 17.31 -7.71 16.17
N CYS A 33 17.55 -6.65 15.39
CA CYS A 33 18.86 -6.02 15.28
C CYS A 33 18.88 -4.56 15.77
N GLY A 34 17.72 -4.00 16.14
CA GLY A 34 17.59 -2.60 16.59
C GLY A 34 17.77 -1.56 15.48
N HIS A 35 17.92 -1.98 14.22
CA HIS A 35 18.11 -1.06 13.11
C HIS A 35 16.81 -0.33 12.77
N THR A 36 16.86 1.01 12.81
CA THR A 36 15.78 1.89 12.38
C THR A 36 16.03 2.35 10.95
N PHE A 37 15.02 2.24 10.09
CA PHE A 37 15.04 2.70 8.71
C PHE A 37 13.68 3.33 8.34
N GLU A 38 13.66 4.16 7.31
CA GLU A 38 12.46 4.81 6.82
C GLU A 38 12.02 4.13 5.53
N VAL A 39 10.72 3.85 5.41
CA VAL A 39 10.12 3.30 4.19
C VAL A 39 8.89 4.12 3.83
N GLU A 40 8.67 4.26 2.53
CA GLU A 40 7.46 4.85 1.98
C GLU A 40 6.53 3.73 1.58
N ILE A 41 5.36 3.66 2.23
CA ILE A 41 4.39 2.58 2.04
C ILE A 41 3.00 3.18 1.93
N GLY A 42 2.14 2.61 1.08
CA GLY A 42 0.74 3.03 1.00
C GLY A 42 0.04 2.87 2.36
N GLU A 43 -0.84 3.79 2.70
CA GLU A 43 -1.67 3.76 3.91
C GLU A 43 -2.45 2.44 4.01
N SER A 44 -2.93 1.93 2.88
CA SER A 44 -3.60 0.62 2.76
C SER A 44 -2.68 -0.51 3.20
N TRP A 45 -1.44 -0.54 2.72
CA TRP A 45 -0.45 -1.55 3.07
C TRP A 45 0.01 -1.45 4.53
N TYR A 46 0.13 -0.23 5.07
CA TYR A 46 0.41 -0.02 6.49
C TYR A 46 -0.76 -0.53 7.36
N ASN A 47 -2.00 -0.18 7.03
CA ASN A 47 -3.20 -0.66 7.75
C ASN A 47 -3.39 -2.18 7.62
N MET A 48 -3.10 -2.76 6.45
CA MET A 48 -3.14 -4.20 6.22
C MET A 48 -2.07 -4.97 7.02
N GLY A 49 -1.12 -4.28 7.66
CA GLY A 49 -0.07 -4.94 8.43
C GLY A 49 0.97 -5.63 7.53
N PHE A 50 1.30 -5.00 6.39
CA PHE A 50 2.29 -5.55 5.47
C PHE A 50 3.60 -5.90 6.18
N SER A 51 4.15 -7.07 5.85
CA SER A 51 5.40 -7.52 6.44
C SER A 51 6.57 -6.95 5.66
N ILE A 52 7.46 -6.23 6.33
CA ILE A 52 8.69 -5.70 5.75
C ILE A 52 9.90 -6.50 6.20
N THR A 53 10.91 -6.55 5.34
CA THR A 53 12.17 -7.23 5.63
C THR A 53 13.23 -6.23 6.03
N CYS A 54 13.92 -6.47 7.15
CA CYS A 54 15.04 -5.63 7.55
C CYS A 54 16.17 -5.71 6.52
N PRO A 55 16.64 -4.60 5.94
CA PRO A 55 17.75 -4.61 4.98
C PRO A 55 19.09 -5.01 5.63
N LYS A 56 19.18 -4.96 6.97
CA LYS A 56 20.42 -5.25 7.71
C LYS A 56 20.53 -6.71 8.17
N CYS A 57 19.42 -7.33 8.56
CA CYS A 57 19.44 -8.69 9.13
C CYS A 57 18.53 -9.68 8.40
N GLY A 58 17.78 -9.25 7.39
CA GLY A 58 16.85 -10.11 6.65
C GLY A 58 15.64 -10.58 7.46
N TYR A 59 15.43 -10.08 8.67
CA TYR A 59 14.27 -10.46 9.49
C TYR A 59 13.01 -9.78 8.97
N GLN A 60 11.96 -10.57 8.73
CA GLN A 60 10.67 -10.10 8.28
C GLN A 60 9.73 -9.87 9.46
N PHE A 61 9.09 -8.69 9.51
CA PHE A 61 8.19 -8.32 10.60
C PHE A 61 7.08 -7.37 10.12
N PRO A 62 5.90 -7.37 10.76
CA PRO A 62 4.77 -6.53 10.37
C PRO A 62 5.05 -5.05 10.64
N ILE A 63 4.90 -4.21 9.61
CA ILE A 63 5.20 -2.77 9.73
C ILE A 63 4.22 -2.03 10.63
N ASN A 64 2.97 -2.49 10.77
CA ASN A 64 1.99 -1.83 11.65
C ASN A 64 2.39 -1.93 13.14
N MET A 65 3.06 -3.01 13.55
CA MET A 65 3.52 -3.17 14.95
C MET A 65 4.83 -2.43 15.25
N TYR A 66 5.74 -2.37 14.27
CA TYR A 66 7.11 -1.89 14.49
C TYR A 66 7.45 -0.62 13.71
N GLY A 67 6.50 -0.10 12.96
CA GLY A 67 6.61 1.10 12.13
C GLY A 67 5.80 2.23 12.73
N GLN A 68 6.46 3.37 12.92
CA GLN A 68 5.82 4.60 13.34
C GLN A 68 5.69 5.53 12.13
N ILE A 69 4.48 6.03 11.86
CA ILE A 69 4.25 7.04 10.82
C ILE A 69 4.98 8.31 11.24
N VAL A 70 6.00 8.71 10.47
CA VAL A 70 6.80 9.92 10.70
C VAL A 70 6.34 11.08 9.82
N GLY A 71 5.55 10.81 8.78
CA GLY A 71 4.91 11.83 7.98
C GLY A 71 3.93 11.25 6.98
N GLU A 72 2.88 12.00 6.69
CA GLU A 72 2.02 11.75 5.54
C GLU A 72 2.72 12.30 4.30
N VAL A 73 2.99 11.46 3.30
CA VAL A 73 3.39 11.97 1.99
C VAL A 73 2.08 12.46 1.36
N LYS A 74 1.71 13.71 1.65
CA LYS A 74 0.46 14.29 1.13
C LYS A 74 0.43 14.05 -0.38
N PRO A 75 -0.54 13.29 -0.92
CA PRO A 75 -0.74 13.27 -2.35
C PRO A 75 -1.02 14.72 -2.71
N GLN A 76 -0.15 15.30 -3.54
CA GLN A 76 -0.39 16.59 -4.15
C GLN A 76 -1.68 16.40 -4.96
N LYS A 77 -2.82 16.72 -4.34
CA LYS A 77 -4.13 16.73 -4.98
C LYS A 77 -3.94 17.64 -6.19
N LYS A 78 -3.73 17.06 -7.37
CA LYS A 78 -3.91 17.78 -8.62
C LYS A 78 -5.35 18.24 -8.56
N ALA A 79 -5.51 19.52 -8.30
CA ALA A 79 -6.79 20.19 -8.31
C ALA A 79 -7.48 19.76 -9.61
N ALA A 80 -8.56 18.99 -9.47
CA ALA A 80 -9.53 18.79 -10.53
C ALA A 80 -10.05 20.20 -10.85
N LYS A 81 -9.42 20.83 -11.84
CA LYS A 81 -9.82 22.13 -12.34
C LYS A 81 -10.99 21.87 -13.26
N LYS A 82 -12.16 22.15 -12.70
CA LYS A 82 -13.50 22.10 -13.28
C LYS A 82 -13.59 23.01 -14.52
#